data_AF-A0A1Y1QMN6-F1
#
_entry.id   AF-A0A1Y1QMN6-F1
#
_cell.length_a   1.000
_cell.length_b   1.000
_cell.length_c   1.000
_cell.angle_alpha   90.00
_cell.angle_beta   90.00
_cell.angle_gamma   90.00
#
_symmetry.space_group_name_H-M   'P 1'
#
loop_
_entity.id
_entity.type
_entity.pdbx_description
1 polymer ?
#
loop_
_entity_poly.entity_id
_entity_poly.type
_entity_poly.pdbx_seq_one_letter_code
_entity_poly.pdbx_strand_id
1 'polypeptide(L)'
;MTAAFGATAYVSYARADEQRVQVVSLLHQDFVGEWVHLKVDANEVQPRESFEDFIGKIGGADCVVVMFSDSYLRSFYCMLELTRIMQQGDAVKRVYPVFVEEGFRLDGARQQWKNYWQEKSDRWHEQGHDEPDEITDAYGSVVECSEILANLDAIFDAFARRLAGQVPACNAAIIAWVKQTYFQRIQGNPVFRKSIQYLRGCHDKTRNTLHVVVNEYLAERQGDSESLSDKPEQLIPYLVQLPIPELLKIFNTAQEFVGEQDWDNALVKRCLEELSKLLQYLVPLLFQPEAVKHLQVRRDDASRGIVVIPCASEVSAEILMAGLDKRAADFDYQTLGSGQTTLRPGKYCLPLPPESGIAGVGSYLKDTELDLAQKMGLDTIDETLFHRFVNEQGVDAQERHLLVKDELEFLKNEGKPGYYWILRTDERGSSQRWSALAEVLSKRYPEILLLSLDTRQLREERRFFRMLHEVVPRHLTFKGQA
;
A
#
# COMPACT_ATOMS: atom_id res chain seq x y z
N MET A 1 12.59 -3.56 4.85
CA MET A 1 11.34 -4.10 4.23
C MET A 1 10.20 -3.18 4.63
N THR A 2 9.40 -2.77 3.66
CA THR A 2 8.24 -1.88 3.83
C THR A 2 7.15 -2.58 4.60
N ALA A 3 6.58 -1.88 5.58
CA ALA A 3 5.29 -2.27 6.17
C ALA A 3 4.20 -2.28 5.09
N ALA A 4 3.08 -2.96 5.32
CA ALA A 4 1.99 -3.05 4.36
C ALA A 4 0.99 -1.88 4.45
N PHE A 5 1.03 -1.10 5.53
CA PHE A 5 0.03 -0.11 5.86
C PHE A 5 0.66 1.26 6.15
N GLY A 6 -0.15 2.31 6.08
CA GLY A 6 0.25 3.65 6.49
C GLY A 6 0.96 4.51 5.45
N ALA A 7 1.51 5.65 5.88
CA ALA A 7 2.16 6.62 5.00
C ALA A 7 3.64 6.28 4.84
N THR A 8 4.23 6.61 3.70
CA THR A 8 5.67 6.40 3.47
C THR A 8 6.38 7.74 3.27
N ALA A 9 7.42 7.96 4.07
CA ALA A 9 8.34 9.07 3.89
C ALA A 9 9.71 8.53 3.49
N TYR A 10 10.32 9.11 2.47
CA TYR A 10 11.68 8.79 2.06
C TYR A 10 12.61 9.98 2.38
N VAL A 11 13.78 9.76 2.97
CA VAL A 11 14.77 10.81 3.22
C VAL A 11 15.92 10.67 2.23
N SER A 12 16.05 11.68 1.35
CA SER A 12 17.14 11.83 0.38
C SER A 12 18.21 12.76 0.94
N TYR A 13 19.45 12.30 1.04
CA TYR A 13 20.58 13.06 1.60
C TYR A 13 21.91 12.61 0.99
N ALA A 14 22.94 13.45 1.04
CA ALA A 14 24.26 13.06 0.56
C ALA A 14 25.07 12.35 1.65
N ARG A 15 25.78 11.28 1.27
CA ARG A 15 26.67 10.53 2.18
C ARG A 15 27.83 11.36 2.72
N ALA A 16 28.29 12.33 1.96
CA ALA A 16 29.39 13.21 2.36
C ALA A 16 28.96 14.21 3.45
N ASP A 17 27.65 14.41 3.68
CA ASP A 17 27.17 15.33 4.72
C ASP A 17 27.37 14.77 6.12
N GLU A 18 28.27 15.33 6.90
CA GLU A 18 28.52 14.89 8.28
C GLU A 18 27.29 15.05 9.19
N GLN A 19 26.46 16.07 8.92
CA GLN A 19 25.25 16.35 9.70
C GLN A 19 24.09 15.37 9.43
N ARG A 20 24.18 14.55 8.37
CA ARG A 20 23.12 13.60 7.99
C ARG A 20 22.73 12.66 9.12
N VAL A 21 23.72 12.15 9.86
CA VAL A 21 23.52 11.15 10.91
C VAL A 21 22.63 11.70 12.01
N GLN A 22 22.87 12.96 12.41
CA GLN A 22 22.09 13.61 13.46
C GLN A 22 20.65 13.87 13.00
N VAL A 23 20.47 14.45 11.81
CA VAL A 23 19.15 14.76 11.25
C VAL A 23 18.31 13.50 11.04
N VAL A 24 18.90 12.46 10.42
CA VAL A 24 18.24 11.18 10.19
C VAL A 24 17.87 10.50 11.51
N SER A 25 18.75 10.56 12.52
CA SER A 25 18.47 9.98 13.84
C SER A 25 17.30 10.70 14.55
N LEU A 26 17.26 12.03 14.47
CA LEU A 26 16.17 12.83 15.02
C LEU A 26 14.84 12.55 14.30
N LEU A 27 14.85 12.50 12.97
CA LEU A 27 13.68 12.12 12.18
C LEU A 27 13.21 10.71 12.54
N HIS A 28 14.14 9.75 12.64
CA HIS A 28 13.78 8.40 13.07
C HIS A 28 13.11 8.42 14.44
N GLN A 29 13.70 9.11 15.41
CA GLN A 29 13.19 9.20 16.78
C GLN A 29 11.78 9.80 16.83
N ASP A 30 11.53 10.89 16.09
CA ASP A 30 10.23 11.57 16.10
C ASP A 30 9.15 10.79 15.32
N PHE A 31 9.57 9.94 14.37
CA PHE A 31 8.67 9.01 13.68
C PHE A 31 8.45 7.73 14.51
N VAL A 32 9.21 7.48 15.60
CA VAL A 32 8.94 6.35 16.51
C VAL A 32 7.59 6.56 17.18
N GLY A 33 6.62 5.70 16.81
CA GLY A 33 5.25 5.77 17.34
C GLY A 33 4.26 6.42 16.37
N GLU A 34 4.75 7.01 15.28
CA GLU A 34 3.90 7.41 14.17
C GLU A 34 3.61 6.22 13.25
N TRP A 35 2.45 6.22 12.61
CA TRP A 35 2.09 5.23 11.58
C TRP A 35 2.70 5.56 10.21
N VAL A 36 3.73 6.41 10.22
CA VAL A 36 4.49 6.85 9.06
C VAL A 36 5.79 6.05 9.00
N HIS A 37 5.98 5.32 7.90
CA HIS A 37 7.17 4.52 7.67
C HIS A 37 8.26 5.38 7.04
N LEU A 38 9.25 5.76 7.84
CA LEU A 38 10.44 6.45 7.37
C LEU A 38 11.40 5.45 6.72
N LYS A 39 11.59 5.61 5.41
CA LYS A 39 12.70 5.02 4.67
C LYS A 39 13.82 6.03 4.60
N VAL A 40 15.00 5.61 4.99
CA VAL A 40 16.22 6.39 4.84
C VAL A 40 16.96 5.86 3.64
N ASP A 41 17.54 6.76 2.86
CA ASP A 41 18.48 6.38 1.81
C ASP A 41 19.63 5.56 2.42
N ALA A 42 19.53 4.23 2.36
CA ALA A 42 20.69 3.36 2.49
C ALA A 42 21.09 3.10 1.04
N ASN A 43 22.01 3.89 0.52
CA ASN A 43 22.56 3.75 -0.83
C ASN A 43 23.37 2.43 -1.02
N GLU A 44 22.88 1.31 -0.47
CA GLU A 44 23.14 -0.01 -0.99
C GLU A 44 22.15 -0.24 -2.13
N VAL A 45 22.39 0.41 -3.27
CA VAL A 45 22.07 -0.25 -4.54
C VAL A 45 22.86 -1.56 -4.45
N GLN A 46 22.21 -2.63 -3.99
CA GLN A 46 22.85 -3.94 -3.98
C GLN A 46 23.29 -4.21 -5.42
N PRO A 47 24.39 -4.95 -5.65
CA PRO A 47 24.93 -5.22 -7.00
C PRO A 47 23.96 -5.87 -8.02
N ARG A 48 22.66 -5.97 -7.70
CA ARG A 48 21.60 -6.60 -8.48
C ARG A 48 20.29 -5.80 -8.56
N GLU A 49 20.13 -4.65 -7.88
CA GLU A 49 18.97 -3.78 -8.11
C GLU A 49 19.32 -2.72 -9.17
N SER A 50 18.48 -2.56 -10.20
CA SER A 50 18.71 -1.48 -11.16
C SER A 50 18.45 -0.13 -10.49
N PHE A 51 19.26 0.88 -10.83
CA PHE A 51 19.05 2.25 -10.35
C PHE A 51 17.64 2.76 -10.73
N GLU A 52 17.09 2.30 -11.85
CA GLU A 52 15.71 2.59 -12.27
C GLU A 52 14.66 2.02 -11.31
N ASP A 53 14.82 0.78 -10.84
CA ASP A 53 13.92 0.18 -9.84
C ASP A 53 13.97 0.95 -8.52
N PHE A 54 15.16 1.40 -8.12
CA PHE A 54 15.36 2.22 -6.93
C PHE A 54 14.63 3.58 -7.04
N ILE A 55 14.80 4.27 -8.17
CA ILE A 55 14.06 5.51 -8.46
C ILE A 55 12.55 5.27 -8.53
N GLY A 56 12.12 4.13 -9.06
CA GLY A 56 10.72 3.71 -9.07
C GLY A 56 10.14 3.59 -7.65
N LYS A 57 10.90 3.02 -6.72
CA LYS A 57 10.53 2.90 -5.29
C LYS A 57 10.41 4.28 -4.62
N ILE A 58 11.37 5.18 -4.84
CA ILE A 58 11.34 6.55 -4.28
C ILE A 58 10.17 7.35 -4.86
N GLY A 59 9.93 7.19 -6.16
CA GLY A 59 8.77 7.73 -6.86
C GLY A 59 7.42 7.28 -6.33
N GLY A 60 7.37 6.16 -5.61
CA GLY A 60 6.17 5.62 -4.96
C GLY A 60 5.91 6.15 -3.56
N ALA A 61 6.83 6.89 -2.94
CA ALA A 61 6.66 7.42 -1.59
C ALA A 61 5.61 8.55 -1.54
N ASP A 62 4.85 8.62 -0.45
CA ASP A 62 3.89 9.72 -0.21
C ASP A 62 4.60 11.05 -0.06
N CYS A 63 5.76 11.04 0.60
CA CYS A 63 6.59 12.21 0.82
C CYS A 63 8.07 11.87 0.62
N VAL A 64 8.82 12.82 0.08
CA VAL A 64 10.27 12.78 -0.04
C VAL A 64 10.83 13.97 0.73
N VAL A 65 11.55 13.73 1.81
CA VAL A 65 12.29 14.74 2.55
C VAL A 65 13.67 14.88 1.90
N VAL A 66 13.96 16.02 1.30
CA VAL A 66 15.24 16.27 0.62
C VAL A 66 16.11 17.15 1.50
N MET A 67 17.24 16.63 1.94
CA MET A 67 18.24 17.34 2.72
C MET A 67 19.21 18.07 1.80
N PHE A 68 18.93 19.35 1.54
CA PHE A 68 19.78 20.21 0.74
C PHE A 68 21.02 20.69 1.52
N SER A 69 22.17 20.46 0.90
CA SER A 69 23.51 20.88 1.30
C SER A 69 24.35 21.13 0.04
N ASP A 70 25.55 21.69 0.17
CA ASP A 70 26.47 21.78 -0.98
C ASP A 70 26.86 20.38 -1.51
N SER A 71 27.06 19.41 -0.61
CA SER A 71 27.42 18.05 -1.03
C SER A 71 26.28 17.32 -1.74
N TYR A 72 25.02 17.58 -1.36
CA TYR A 72 23.84 17.09 -2.06
C TYR A 72 23.76 17.63 -3.48
N LEU A 73 23.93 18.95 -3.66
CA LEU A 73 23.82 19.59 -4.97
C LEU A 73 24.98 19.25 -5.93
N ARG A 74 26.08 18.72 -5.40
CA ARG A 74 27.22 18.23 -6.19
C ARG A 74 27.20 16.73 -6.46
N SER A 75 26.41 15.98 -5.68
CA SER A 75 26.29 14.53 -5.79
C SER A 75 25.50 14.14 -7.04
N PHE A 76 26.11 13.30 -7.88
CA PHE A 76 25.50 12.79 -9.11
C PHE A 76 24.20 12.02 -8.84
N TYR A 77 24.25 11.00 -7.99
CA TYR A 77 23.07 10.19 -7.70
C TYR A 77 21.96 11.01 -7.04
N CYS A 78 22.29 11.89 -6.09
CA CYS A 78 21.28 12.73 -5.42
C CYS A 78 20.58 13.66 -6.42
N MET A 79 21.33 14.33 -7.30
CA MET A 79 20.75 15.24 -8.29
C MET A 79 20.00 14.51 -9.40
N LEU A 80 20.47 13.34 -9.83
CA LEU A 80 19.76 12.51 -10.79
C LEU A 80 18.44 11.98 -10.18
N GLU A 81 18.47 11.54 -8.92
CA GLU A 81 17.29 11.12 -8.19
C GLU A 81 16.26 12.25 -8.09
N LEU A 82 16.69 13.43 -7.61
CA LEU A 82 15.81 14.60 -7.51
C LEU A 82 15.23 15.00 -8.86
N THR A 83 16.03 14.94 -9.93
CA THR A 83 15.59 15.21 -11.30
C THR A 83 14.48 14.24 -11.73
N ARG A 84 14.68 12.93 -11.51
CA ARG A 84 13.69 11.91 -11.85
C ARG A 84 12.43 12.01 -10.99
N ILE A 85 12.55 12.36 -9.71
CA ILE A 85 11.39 12.65 -8.85
C ILE A 85 10.57 13.80 -9.44
N MET A 86 11.25 14.87 -9.86
CA MET A 86 10.62 16.06 -10.43
C MET A 86 9.84 15.77 -11.72
N GLN A 87 10.31 14.82 -12.54
CA GLN A 87 9.68 14.43 -13.79
C GLN A 87 8.40 13.58 -13.62
N GLN A 88 8.20 12.91 -12.47
CA GLN A 88 7.07 12.00 -12.26
C GLN A 88 5.70 12.67 -12.05
N GLY A 89 5.61 14.00 -12.16
CA GLY A 89 4.40 14.75 -11.86
C GLY A 89 4.12 14.83 -10.35
N ASP A 90 3.50 15.93 -9.90
CA ASP A 90 3.20 16.22 -8.49
C ASP A 90 4.39 16.23 -7.51
N ALA A 91 5.63 16.24 -8.00
CA ALA A 91 6.84 16.27 -7.17
C ALA A 91 6.86 17.46 -6.19
N VAL A 92 6.42 18.63 -6.67
CA VAL A 92 6.24 19.84 -5.87
C VAL A 92 5.28 19.61 -4.70
N LYS A 93 4.35 18.66 -4.76
CA LYS A 93 3.43 18.35 -3.64
C LYS A 93 4.00 17.32 -2.67
N ARG A 94 4.98 16.52 -3.09
CA ARG A 94 5.52 15.40 -2.32
C ARG A 94 6.89 15.68 -1.71
N VAL A 95 7.66 16.61 -2.27
CA VAL A 95 9.00 16.94 -1.79
C VAL A 95 8.93 17.99 -0.69
N TYR A 96 9.47 17.66 0.49
CA TYR A 96 9.69 18.58 1.60
C TYR A 96 11.19 18.92 1.69
N PRO A 97 11.60 20.15 1.36
CA PRO A 97 12.99 20.56 1.47
C PRO A 97 13.39 20.75 2.94
N VAL A 98 14.61 20.35 3.29
CA VAL A 98 15.28 20.61 4.57
C VAL A 98 16.66 21.17 4.26
N PHE A 99 17.02 22.32 4.83
CA PHE A 99 18.36 22.89 4.69
C PHE A 99 19.21 22.47 5.89
N VAL A 100 20.34 21.83 5.59
CA VAL A 100 21.25 21.30 6.61
C VAL A 100 22.05 22.42 7.27
N GLU A 101 22.50 23.39 6.47
CA GLU A 101 23.33 24.51 6.93
C GLU A 101 22.51 25.78 7.22
N GLU A 102 22.90 26.50 8.27
CA GLU A 102 22.32 27.82 8.59
C GLU A 102 22.62 28.83 7.47
N GLY A 103 21.57 29.51 6.99
CA GLY A 103 21.72 30.52 5.93
C GLY A 103 21.90 29.94 4.53
N PHE A 104 21.83 28.62 4.35
CA PHE A 104 21.83 28.01 3.02
C PHE A 104 20.60 28.44 2.23
N ARG A 105 20.81 28.92 1.01
CA ARG A 105 19.74 29.38 0.11
C ARG A 105 20.00 28.91 -1.32
N LEU A 106 19.06 28.17 -1.88
CA LEU A 106 19.11 27.72 -3.29
C LEU A 106 19.23 28.89 -4.28
N ASP A 107 18.58 30.02 -3.99
CA ASP A 107 18.67 31.20 -4.86
C ASP A 107 20.04 31.88 -4.84
N GLY A 108 20.75 31.82 -3.70
CA GLY A 108 21.98 32.58 -3.49
C GLY A 108 23.18 32.05 -4.29
N ALA A 109 23.16 30.77 -4.67
CA ALA A 109 24.26 30.10 -5.37
C ALA A 109 23.82 29.32 -6.62
N ARG A 110 22.61 29.59 -7.15
CA ARG A 110 22.06 28.97 -8.38
C ARG A 110 23.05 28.92 -9.55
N GLN A 111 23.73 30.04 -9.82
CA GLN A 111 24.69 30.13 -10.92
C GLN A 111 25.95 29.29 -10.66
N GLN A 112 26.39 29.20 -9.40
CA GLN A 112 27.55 28.40 -9.02
C GLN A 112 27.31 26.92 -9.31
N TRP A 113 26.16 26.36 -8.92
CA TRP A 113 25.86 24.96 -9.17
C TRP A 113 25.62 24.67 -10.66
N LYS A 114 25.04 25.60 -11.41
CA LYS A 114 24.97 25.49 -12.88
C LYS A 114 26.35 25.38 -13.51
N ASN A 115 27.29 26.25 -13.12
CA ASN A 115 28.65 26.21 -13.63
C ASN A 115 29.32 24.86 -13.28
N TYR A 116 29.16 24.39 -12.04
CA TYR A 116 29.68 23.08 -11.63
C TYR A 116 29.17 21.93 -12.52
N TRP A 117 27.84 21.85 -12.75
CA TRP A 117 27.26 20.80 -13.59
C TRP A 117 27.65 20.94 -15.06
N GLN A 118 27.82 22.17 -15.57
CA GLN A 118 28.28 22.41 -16.94
C GLN A 118 29.73 21.96 -17.11
N GLU A 119 30.62 22.37 -16.22
CA GLU A 119 32.03 21.95 -16.22
C GLU A 119 32.17 20.43 -16.08
N LYS A 120 31.27 19.78 -15.33
CA LYS A 120 31.24 18.33 -15.18
C LYS A 120 30.77 17.64 -16.45
N SER A 121 29.73 18.17 -17.10
CA SER A 121 29.24 17.69 -18.40
C SER A 121 30.30 17.81 -19.49
N ASP A 122 31.01 18.95 -19.55
CA ASP A 122 32.05 19.23 -20.54
C ASP A 122 33.24 18.26 -20.35
N ARG A 123 33.68 18.03 -19.10
CA ARG A 123 34.73 17.06 -18.79
C ARG A 123 34.38 15.63 -19.23
N TRP A 124 33.16 15.16 -18.95
CA TRP A 124 32.71 13.84 -19.38
C TRP A 124 32.56 13.71 -20.90
N HIS A 125 32.21 14.80 -21.58
CA HIS A 125 32.22 14.84 -23.05
C HIS A 125 33.62 14.72 -23.63
N GLU A 126 34.62 15.36 -23.02
CA GLU A 126 36.01 15.38 -23.52
C GLU A 126 36.78 14.10 -23.22
N GLN A 127 36.54 13.46 -22.07
CA GLN A 127 37.34 12.34 -21.58
C GLN A 127 36.90 10.96 -22.10
N GLY A 128 35.69 10.83 -22.65
CA GLY A 128 35.16 9.56 -23.14
C GLY A 128 34.83 8.57 -22.01
N HIS A 129 33.55 8.55 -21.62
CA HIS A 129 32.86 7.67 -20.64
C HIS A 129 33.66 6.80 -19.63
N ASP A 130 33.21 6.87 -18.37
CA ASP A 130 33.47 5.98 -17.21
C ASP A 130 34.74 6.21 -16.37
N GLU A 131 35.01 7.46 -15.93
CA GLU A 131 35.82 7.67 -14.71
C GLU A 131 34.93 7.90 -13.49
N PRO A 132 35.23 7.25 -12.34
CA PRO A 132 34.53 7.48 -11.10
C PRO A 132 34.76 8.93 -10.63
N ASP A 133 33.68 9.61 -10.29
CA ASP A 133 33.74 10.96 -9.72
C ASP A 133 34.54 10.95 -8.41
N GLU A 134 35.65 11.70 -8.34
CA GLU A 134 36.62 11.74 -7.22
C GLU A 134 35.99 12.01 -5.85
N ILE A 135 34.77 12.57 -5.83
CA ILE A 135 34.02 12.91 -4.61
C ILE A 135 33.02 11.81 -4.23
N THR A 136 32.57 10.96 -5.16
CA THR A 136 31.40 10.08 -4.94
C THR A 136 31.54 8.62 -5.40
N ASP A 137 32.68 8.20 -5.99
CA ASP A 137 32.88 6.86 -6.56
C ASP A 137 31.76 6.46 -7.57
N ALA A 138 31.15 7.44 -8.24
CA ALA A 138 29.95 7.26 -9.07
C ALA A 138 30.27 7.08 -10.55
N TYR A 139 29.55 6.17 -11.22
CA TYR A 139 29.53 6.00 -12.67
C TYR A 139 28.31 6.74 -13.22
N GLY A 140 28.53 7.81 -13.98
CA GLY A 140 27.46 8.61 -14.58
C GLY A 140 27.66 8.79 -16.08
N SER A 141 26.58 9.05 -16.81
CA SER A 141 26.65 9.34 -18.25
C SER A 141 26.47 10.82 -18.58
N VAL A 142 27.04 11.23 -19.71
CA VAL A 142 26.81 12.55 -20.33
C VAL A 142 25.32 12.87 -20.50
N VAL A 143 24.51 11.87 -20.84
CA VAL A 143 23.06 12.00 -21.02
C VAL A 143 22.38 12.38 -19.70
N GLU A 144 22.71 11.68 -18.62
CA GLU A 144 22.16 11.97 -17.28
C GLU A 144 22.66 13.32 -16.73
N CYS A 145 23.90 13.70 -17.04
CA CYS A 145 24.43 15.02 -16.67
C CYS A 145 23.68 16.15 -17.38
N SER A 146 23.40 15.97 -18.68
CA SER A 146 22.57 16.88 -19.47
C SER A 146 21.14 16.95 -18.94
N GLU A 147 20.61 15.82 -18.47
CA GLU A 147 19.29 15.74 -17.85
C GLU A 147 19.21 16.56 -16.56
N ILE A 148 20.21 16.43 -15.67
CA ILE A 148 20.31 17.25 -14.45
C ILE A 148 20.36 18.73 -14.83
N LEU A 149 21.27 19.12 -15.73
CA LEU A 149 21.42 20.50 -16.19
C LEU A 149 20.11 21.10 -16.72
N ALA A 150 19.39 20.36 -17.54
CA ALA A 150 18.12 20.79 -18.12
C ALA A 150 17.02 21.03 -17.06
N ASN A 151 17.11 20.38 -15.89
CA ASN A 151 16.11 20.44 -14.84
C ASN A 151 16.51 21.28 -13.61
N LEU A 152 17.77 21.70 -13.49
CA LEU A 152 18.28 22.50 -12.36
C LEU A 152 17.43 23.75 -12.08
N ASP A 153 17.04 24.47 -13.13
CA ASP A 153 16.23 25.68 -12.97
C ASP A 153 14.86 25.38 -12.37
N ALA A 154 14.18 24.35 -12.88
CA ALA A 154 12.88 23.94 -12.35
C ALA A 154 12.98 23.47 -10.90
N ILE A 155 14.06 22.74 -10.54
CA ILE A 155 14.34 22.33 -9.16
C ILE A 155 14.48 23.55 -8.26
N PHE A 156 15.34 24.50 -8.64
CA PHE A 156 15.55 25.70 -7.83
C PHE A 156 14.29 26.54 -7.72
N ASP A 157 13.57 26.78 -8.82
CA ASP A 157 12.32 27.54 -8.80
C ASP A 157 11.24 26.88 -7.92
N ALA A 158 11.19 25.54 -7.89
CA ALA A 158 10.25 24.77 -7.09
C ALA A 158 10.52 24.86 -5.57
N PHE A 159 11.79 24.96 -5.16
CA PHE A 159 12.19 24.87 -3.75
C PHE A 159 12.77 26.16 -3.15
N ALA A 160 13.11 27.15 -3.97
CA ALA A 160 13.62 28.46 -3.57
C ALA A 160 12.73 29.20 -2.55
N ARG A 161 11.42 29.06 -2.69
CA ARG A 161 10.41 29.78 -1.89
C ARG A 161 9.78 28.95 -0.78
N ARG A 162 10.12 27.66 -0.68
CA ARG A 162 9.53 26.79 0.34
C ARG A 162 10.34 26.88 1.63
N LEU A 163 9.63 27.23 2.71
CA LEU A 163 10.15 27.23 4.07
C LEU A 163 10.72 25.85 4.41
N ALA A 164 12.04 25.75 4.38
CA ALA A 164 12.78 24.69 5.03
C ALA A 164 13.39 25.34 6.29
N GLY A 165 12.81 25.01 7.45
CA GLY A 165 13.49 25.26 8.71
C GLY A 165 14.65 24.29 8.90
N GLN A 166 15.48 24.54 9.92
CA GLN A 166 16.51 23.60 10.36
C GLN A 166 15.88 22.41 11.10
N VAL A 167 16.44 21.21 10.99
CA VAL A 167 16.10 20.07 11.86
C VAL A 167 16.86 20.28 13.17
N PRO A 168 16.21 20.71 14.26
CA PRO A 168 15.02 20.05 14.81
C PRO A 168 13.70 20.81 14.71
N ALA A 169 13.72 22.08 14.30
CA ALA A 169 12.56 22.98 14.31
C ALA A 169 11.44 22.55 13.32
N CYS A 170 11.72 21.66 12.37
CA CYS A 170 10.75 21.22 11.36
C CYS A 170 10.26 19.77 11.48
N ASN A 171 10.65 18.97 12.47
CA ASN A 171 10.24 17.55 12.51
C ASN A 171 8.72 17.37 12.63
N ALA A 172 8.07 18.12 13.53
CA ALA A 172 6.61 18.13 13.62
C ALA A 172 5.95 18.63 12.31
N ALA A 173 6.57 19.59 11.63
CA ALA A 173 6.08 20.10 10.34
C ALA A 173 6.24 19.05 9.22
N ILE A 174 7.33 18.29 9.20
CA ILE A 174 7.56 17.18 8.28
C ILE A 174 6.52 16.08 8.53
N ILE A 175 6.32 15.66 9.78
CA ILE A 175 5.31 14.64 10.11
C ILE A 175 3.91 15.10 9.70
N ALA A 176 3.55 16.35 10.02
CA ALA A 176 2.27 16.94 9.62
C ALA A 176 2.13 16.99 8.09
N TRP A 177 3.20 17.34 7.37
CA TRP A 177 3.24 17.36 5.91
C TRP A 177 3.03 15.97 5.31
N VAL A 178 3.72 14.95 5.84
CA VAL A 178 3.57 13.57 5.38
C VAL A 178 2.13 13.09 5.59
N LYS A 179 1.57 13.34 6.78
CA LYS A 179 0.17 13.02 7.11
C LYS A 179 -0.80 13.73 6.17
N GLN A 180 -0.59 15.03 5.91
CA GLN A 180 -1.42 15.82 5.01
C GLN A 180 -1.37 15.30 3.57
N THR A 181 -0.17 14.98 3.07
CA THR A 181 0.03 14.48 1.70
C THR A 181 -0.64 13.12 1.52
N TYR A 182 -0.43 12.21 2.47
CA TYR A 182 -1.14 10.94 2.53
C TYR A 182 -2.66 11.14 2.55
N PHE A 183 -3.16 12.07 3.37
CA PHE A 183 -4.58 12.31 3.52
C PHE A 183 -5.22 12.88 2.24
N GLN A 184 -4.56 13.82 1.56
CA GLN A 184 -5.00 14.34 0.27
C GLN A 184 -5.15 13.22 -0.78
N ARG A 185 -4.22 12.26 -0.78
CA ARG A 185 -4.29 11.07 -1.64
C ARG A 185 -5.52 10.23 -1.31
N ILE A 186 -5.78 9.96 -0.03
CA ILE A 186 -6.99 9.24 0.41
C ILE A 186 -8.26 9.96 -0.04
N GLN A 187 -8.33 11.28 0.10
CA GLN A 187 -9.50 12.06 -0.32
C GLN A 187 -9.78 11.95 -1.84
N GLY A 188 -8.74 11.73 -2.64
CA GLY A 188 -8.85 11.43 -4.07
C GLY A 188 -9.40 10.03 -4.39
N ASN A 189 -9.39 9.10 -3.43
CA ASN A 189 -9.90 7.75 -3.62
C ASN A 189 -11.45 7.73 -3.60
N PRO A 190 -12.13 7.15 -4.61
CA PRO A 190 -13.60 7.10 -4.62
C PRO A 190 -14.20 6.31 -3.45
N VAL A 191 -13.46 5.36 -2.85
CA VAL A 191 -13.87 4.64 -1.64
C VAL A 191 -14.06 5.58 -0.46
N PHE A 192 -13.24 6.63 -0.35
CA PHE A 192 -13.37 7.65 0.70
C PHE A 192 -14.68 8.44 0.58
N ARG A 193 -15.09 8.81 -0.64
CA ARG A 193 -16.39 9.46 -0.84
C ARG A 193 -17.55 8.51 -0.54
N LYS A 194 -17.41 7.24 -0.92
CA LYS A 194 -18.39 6.20 -0.63
C LYS A 194 -18.52 5.95 0.88
N SER A 195 -17.44 6.00 1.66
CA SER A 195 -17.51 5.83 3.11
C SER A 195 -18.25 6.98 3.80
N ILE A 196 -18.04 8.23 3.36
CA ILE A 196 -18.83 9.39 3.81
C ILE A 196 -20.31 9.19 3.48
N GLN A 197 -20.63 8.86 2.23
CA GLN A 197 -22.01 8.63 1.80
C GLN A 197 -22.65 7.48 2.58
N TYR A 198 -21.89 6.41 2.83
CA TYR A 198 -22.34 5.27 3.61
C TYR A 198 -22.69 5.68 5.04
N LEU A 199 -21.81 6.39 5.75
CA LEU A 199 -22.07 6.87 7.11
C LEU A 199 -23.27 7.85 7.17
N ARG A 200 -23.48 8.68 6.13
CA ARG A 200 -24.72 9.49 5.98
C ARG A 200 -25.98 8.64 5.81
N GLY A 201 -25.88 7.45 5.23
CA GLY A 201 -26.99 6.51 5.07
C GLY A 201 -27.26 5.62 6.29
N CYS A 202 -26.31 5.53 7.23
CA CYS A 202 -26.46 4.74 8.45
C CYS A 202 -27.59 5.24 9.36
N HIS A 203 -28.00 4.38 10.29
CA HIS A 203 -28.94 4.75 11.34
C HIS A 203 -28.35 5.83 12.27
N ASP A 204 -29.20 6.71 12.81
CA ASP A 204 -28.76 7.79 13.72
C ASP A 204 -28.01 7.25 14.94
N LYS A 205 -28.45 6.11 15.47
CA LYS A 205 -27.76 5.44 16.59
C LYS A 205 -26.34 5.02 16.24
N THR A 206 -26.11 4.46 15.04
CA THR A 206 -24.77 4.11 14.56
C THR A 206 -23.88 5.35 14.48
N ARG A 207 -24.40 6.45 13.90
CA ARG A 207 -23.65 7.71 13.79
C ARG A 207 -23.32 8.28 15.16
N ASN A 208 -24.31 8.38 16.04
CA ASN A 208 -24.16 8.97 17.36
C ASN A 208 -23.20 8.15 18.23
N THR A 209 -23.29 6.82 18.18
CA THR A 209 -22.31 5.97 18.89
C THR A 209 -20.90 6.21 18.39
N LEU A 210 -20.70 6.23 17.06
CA LEU A 210 -19.37 6.47 16.51
C LEU A 210 -18.85 7.87 16.89
N HIS A 211 -19.71 8.89 16.86
CA HIS A 211 -19.39 10.25 17.28
C HIS A 211 -18.98 10.34 18.76
N VAL A 212 -19.75 9.71 19.65
CA VAL A 212 -19.45 9.66 21.09
C VAL A 212 -18.11 8.99 21.33
N VAL A 213 -17.90 7.78 20.80
CA VAL A 213 -16.66 7.02 21.01
C VAL A 213 -15.45 7.75 20.44
N VAL A 214 -15.58 8.42 19.29
CA VAL A 214 -14.51 9.23 18.72
C VAL A 214 -14.16 10.42 19.60
N ASN A 215 -15.15 11.12 20.17
CA ASN A 215 -14.90 12.26 21.04
C ASN A 215 -14.34 11.85 22.41
N GLU A 216 -14.80 10.74 22.98
CA GLU A 216 -14.20 10.17 24.19
C GLU A 216 -12.73 9.82 23.96
N TYR A 217 -12.45 9.17 22.84
CA TYR A 217 -11.09 8.86 22.41
C TYR A 217 -10.21 10.11 22.23
N LEU A 218 -10.76 11.20 21.68
CA LEU A 218 -10.07 12.48 21.54
C LEU A 218 -9.78 13.13 22.88
N ALA A 219 -10.77 13.17 23.78
CA ALA A 219 -10.64 13.74 25.12
C ALA A 219 -9.54 13.02 25.92
N GLU A 220 -9.42 11.70 25.79
CA GLU A 220 -8.35 10.90 26.41
C GLU A 220 -6.94 11.30 25.93
N ARG A 221 -6.77 11.74 24.67
CA ARG A 221 -5.45 12.02 24.08
C ARG A 221 -5.06 13.49 24.08
N GLN A 222 -6.02 14.39 23.88
CA GLN A 222 -5.77 15.82 23.63
C GLN A 222 -6.33 16.71 24.76
N GLY A 223 -7.00 16.13 25.76
CA GLY A 223 -7.74 16.86 26.79
C GLY A 223 -9.06 17.44 26.26
N ASP A 224 -9.81 18.15 27.12
CA ASP A 224 -11.17 18.65 26.85
C ASP A 224 -11.28 19.75 25.75
N SER A 225 -10.21 20.05 25.01
CA SER A 225 -10.19 21.27 24.18
C SER A 225 -10.76 21.13 22.78
N GLU A 226 -10.92 19.90 22.25
CA GLU A 226 -11.35 19.68 20.87
C GLU A 226 -12.41 18.57 20.77
N SER A 227 -13.60 18.92 20.27
CA SER A 227 -14.65 17.96 19.92
C SER A 227 -14.96 18.02 18.43
N LEU A 228 -15.10 16.86 17.81
CA LEU A 228 -15.50 16.75 16.42
C LEU A 228 -17.02 16.87 16.28
N SER A 229 -17.49 17.45 15.18
CA SER A 229 -18.90 17.37 14.80
C SER A 229 -19.30 15.92 14.52
N ASP A 230 -20.56 15.62 14.77
CA ASP A 230 -21.28 14.40 14.34
C ASP A 230 -21.41 14.24 12.82
N LYS A 231 -21.03 15.27 12.05
CA LYS A 231 -21.05 15.27 10.60
C LYS A 231 -20.09 14.22 10.03
N PRO A 232 -20.56 13.31 9.16
CA PRO A 232 -19.72 12.31 8.49
C PRO A 232 -18.51 12.90 7.76
N GLU A 233 -18.63 14.14 7.26
CA GLU A 233 -17.59 14.91 6.60
C GLU A 233 -16.44 15.34 7.53
N GLN A 234 -16.58 15.18 8.84
CA GLN A 234 -15.51 15.39 9.81
C GLN A 234 -15.02 14.08 10.42
N LEU A 235 -15.94 13.16 10.74
CA LEU A 235 -15.61 11.86 11.32
C LEU A 235 -14.77 10.98 10.38
N ILE A 236 -15.16 10.83 9.11
CA ILE A 236 -14.43 9.97 8.18
C ILE A 236 -12.99 10.48 7.92
N PRO A 237 -12.76 11.79 7.63
CA PRO A 237 -11.41 12.35 7.59
C PRO A 237 -10.55 12.00 8.79
N TYR A 238 -11.12 12.11 9.99
CA TYR A 238 -10.40 11.83 11.22
C TYR A 238 -10.02 10.34 11.32
N LEU A 239 -10.99 9.45 11.11
CA LEU A 239 -10.79 8.00 11.24
C LEU A 239 -9.71 7.46 10.30
N VAL A 240 -9.60 7.96 9.06
CA VAL A 240 -8.58 7.52 8.11
C VAL A 240 -7.18 8.09 8.37
N GLN A 241 -7.06 9.05 9.29
CA GLN A 241 -5.77 9.60 9.74
C GLN A 241 -5.22 8.88 10.96
N LEU A 242 -5.99 7.96 11.55
CA LEU A 242 -5.58 7.20 12.71
C LEU A 242 -4.68 6.02 12.32
N PRO A 243 -3.68 5.68 13.15
CA PRO A 243 -3.08 4.37 13.15
C PRO A 243 -4.14 3.27 13.14
N ILE A 244 -3.90 2.22 12.37
CA ILE A 244 -4.82 1.09 12.27
C ILE A 244 -5.23 0.50 13.63
N PRO A 245 -4.32 0.25 14.60
CA PRO A 245 -4.72 -0.28 15.90
C PRO A 245 -5.71 0.64 16.64
N GLU A 246 -5.59 1.94 16.44
CA GLU A 246 -6.44 2.94 17.08
C GLU A 246 -7.81 3.03 16.41
N LEU A 247 -7.84 2.98 15.07
CA LEU A 247 -9.08 2.83 14.31
C LEU A 247 -9.84 1.58 14.76
N LEU A 248 -9.16 0.43 14.84
CA LEU A 248 -9.80 -0.81 15.27
C LEU A 248 -10.26 -0.75 16.73
N LYS A 249 -9.51 -0.08 17.63
CA LYS A 249 -9.95 0.17 19.01
C LYS A 249 -11.27 0.95 19.03
N ILE A 250 -11.37 2.04 18.27
CA ILE A 250 -12.60 2.84 18.17
C ILE A 250 -13.78 1.99 17.69
N PHE A 251 -13.60 1.20 16.63
CA PHE A 251 -14.69 0.34 16.13
C PHE A 251 -15.06 -0.76 17.13
N ASN A 252 -14.09 -1.32 17.84
CA ASN A 252 -14.35 -2.31 18.89
C ASN A 252 -15.18 -1.70 20.02
N THR A 253 -14.77 -0.54 20.53
CA THR A 253 -15.48 0.19 21.58
C THR A 253 -16.88 0.61 21.11
N ALA A 254 -17.03 1.06 19.87
CA ALA A 254 -18.34 1.37 19.30
C ALA A 254 -19.26 0.14 19.24
N GLN A 255 -18.73 -1.03 18.88
CA GLN A 255 -19.51 -2.26 18.88
C GLN A 255 -19.89 -2.73 20.30
N GLU A 256 -18.99 -2.58 21.28
CA GLU A 256 -19.27 -2.87 22.69
C GLU A 256 -20.36 -1.94 23.21
N PHE A 257 -20.20 -0.64 22.95
CA PHE A 257 -21.20 0.36 23.30
C PHE A 257 -22.56 0.00 22.75
N VAL A 258 -22.67 -0.38 21.46
CA VAL A 258 -23.94 -0.81 20.83
C VAL A 258 -24.50 -2.07 21.49
N GLY A 259 -23.65 -3.06 21.81
CA GLY A 259 -24.06 -4.33 22.41
C GLY A 259 -24.56 -4.20 23.85
N GLU A 260 -24.14 -3.17 24.57
CA GLU A 260 -24.57 -2.88 25.95
C GLU A 260 -25.87 -2.05 26.03
N GLN A 261 -26.35 -1.53 24.91
CA GLN A 261 -27.57 -0.72 24.91
C GLN A 261 -28.82 -1.59 25.06
N ASP A 262 -29.80 -1.06 25.79
CA ASP A 262 -31.16 -1.59 25.85
C ASP A 262 -31.97 -1.17 24.60
N TRP A 263 -31.43 -1.52 23.42
CA TRP A 263 -32.08 -1.30 22.13
C TRP A 263 -32.70 -2.60 21.63
N ASP A 264 -33.69 -2.46 20.74
CA ASP A 264 -34.27 -3.62 20.05
C ASP A 264 -33.17 -4.45 19.35
N ASN A 265 -33.27 -5.79 19.44
CA ASN A 265 -32.26 -6.71 18.89
C ASN A 265 -32.02 -6.51 17.38
N ALA A 266 -33.07 -6.17 16.61
CA ALA A 266 -32.90 -5.91 15.18
C ALA A 266 -32.16 -4.59 14.94
N LEU A 267 -32.38 -3.59 15.79
CA LEU A 267 -31.64 -2.33 15.76
C LEU A 267 -30.16 -2.53 16.15
N VAL A 268 -29.87 -3.25 17.24
CA VAL A 268 -28.50 -3.60 17.65
C VAL A 268 -27.77 -4.29 16.49
N LYS A 269 -28.39 -5.33 15.91
CA LYS A 269 -27.83 -6.06 14.78
C LYS A 269 -27.54 -5.15 13.59
N ARG A 270 -28.49 -4.28 13.22
CA ARG A 270 -28.32 -3.31 12.13
C ARG A 270 -27.15 -2.37 12.41
N CYS A 271 -27.04 -1.82 13.62
CA CYS A 271 -25.95 -0.91 13.98
C CYS A 271 -24.59 -1.61 13.90
N LEU A 272 -24.49 -2.86 14.37
CA LEU A 272 -23.26 -3.66 14.27
C LEU A 272 -22.90 -3.97 12.81
N GLU A 273 -23.87 -4.34 11.97
CA GLU A 273 -23.69 -4.54 10.52
C GLU A 273 -23.19 -3.25 9.84
N GLU A 274 -23.78 -2.10 10.19
CA GLU A 274 -23.38 -0.81 9.66
C GLU A 274 -21.95 -0.43 10.07
N LEU A 275 -21.55 -0.64 11.33
CA LEU A 275 -20.17 -0.42 11.78
C LEU A 275 -19.18 -1.33 11.05
N SER A 276 -19.46 -2.63 10.96
CA SER A 276 -18.57 -3.56 10.26
C SER A 276 -18.45 -3.23 8.77
N LYS A 277 -19.54 -2.84 8.12
CA LYS A 277 -19.51 -2.44 6.71
C LYS A 277 -18.79 -1.11 6.50
N LEU A 278 -18.90 -0.15 7.42
CA LEU A 278 -18.11 1.07 7.38
C LEU A 278 -16.62 0.74 7.48
N LEU A 279 -16.22 -0.15 8.38
CA LEU A 279 -14.83 -0.58 8.51
C LEU A 279 -14.30 -1.21 7.20
N GLN A 280 -15.11 -2.01 6.50
CA GLN A 280 -14.77 -2.55 5.17
C GLN A 280 -14.50 -1.47 4.11
N TYR A 281 -15.11 -0.28 4.23
CA TYR A 281 -14.77 0.86 3.38
C TYR A 281 -13.48 1.57 3.81
N LEU A 282 -13.16 1.57 5.11
CA LEU A 282 -12.01 2.30 5.64
C LEU A 282 -10.71 1.52 5.47
N VAL A 283 -10.69 0.21 5.75
CA VAL A 283 -9.44 -0.58 5.72
C VAL A 283 -8.68 -0.55 4.38
N PRO A 284 -9.34 -0.56 3.19
CA PRO A 284 -8.60 -0.47 1.92
C PRO A 284 -7.93 0.89 1.70
N LEU A 285 -8.42 1.96 2.36
CA LEU A 285 -7.81 3.29 2.27
C LEU A 285 -6.48 3.38 3.02
N LEU A 286 -6.25 2.46 3.97
CA LEU A 286 -5.12 2.50 4.90
C LEU A 286 -3.88 1.74 4.37
N PHE A 287 -4.01 1.04 3.24
CA PHE A 287 -2.91 0.30 2.64
C PHE A 287 -1.88 1.23 1.98
N GLN A 288 -0.62 0.78 1.92
CA GLN A 288 0.44 1.56 1.28
C GLN A 288 0.22 1.71 -0.24
N PRO A 289 0.32 2.92 -0.79
CA PRO A 289 0.21 3.14 -2.24
C PRO A 289 1.27 2.43 -3.04
N GLU A 290 2.47 2.29 -2.49
CA GLU A 290 3.57 1.66 -3.21
C GLU A 290 3.24 0.20 -3.52
N ALA A 291 2.66 -0.52 -2.55
CA ALA A 291 2.20 -1.89 -2.75
C ALA A 291 1.05 -1.95 -3.78
N VAL A 292 0.10 -1.01 -3.71
CA VAL A 292 -1.00 -0.90 -4.68
C VAL A 292 -0.48 -0.55 -6.09
N LYS A 293 0.45 0.39 -6.22
CA LYS A 293 1.03 0.85 -7.48
C LYS A 293 1.86 -0.25 -8.13
N HIS A 294 2.69 -0.94 -7.35
CA HIS A 294 3.44 -2.09 -7.82
C HIS A 294 2.50 -3.17 -8.38
N LEU A 295 1.40 -3.46 -7.68
CA LEU A 295 0.38 -4.38 -8.17
C LEU A 295 -0.36 -3.86 -9.40
N GLN A 296 -0.64 -2.55 -9.48
CA GLN A 296 -1.28 -1.95 -10.65
C GLN A 296 -0.40 -2.09 -11.89
N VAL A 297 0.89 -1.76 -11.79
CA VAL A 297 1.86 -1.94 -12.90
C VAL A 297 1.91 -3.39 -13.34
N ARG A 298 1.99 -4.33 -12.39
CA ARG A 298 1.99 -5.78 -12.69
C ARG A 298 0.66 -6.28 -13.26
N ARG A 299 -0.45 -5.66 -12.89
CA ARG A 299 -1.77 -5.95 -13.48
C ARG A 299 -1.85 -5.42 -14.91
N ASP A 300 -1.24 -4.29 -15.21
CA ASP A 300 -1.32 -3.72 -16.57
C ASP A 300 -0.32 -4.38 -17.54
N ASP A 301 0.71 -5.05 -17.02
CA ASP A 301 1.65 -5.87 -17.81
C ASP A 301 1.03 -7.25 -18.18
N ALA A 302 1.07 -7.57 -19.48
CA ALA A 302 0.54 -8.80 -20.05
C ALA A 302 1.45 -10.03 -19.86
N SER A 303 2.70 -9.85 -19.41
CA SER A 303 3.68 -10.93 -19.20
C SER A 303 3.59 -11.53 -17.79
N ARG A 304 2.43 -12.06 -17.40
CA ARG A 304 2.18 -12.31 -15.96
C ARG A 304 2.86 -13.58 -15.42
N GLY A 305 3.68 -13.41 -14.39
CA GLY A 305 4.10 -14.47 -13.46
C GLY A 305 3.37 -14.35 -12.12
N ILE A 306 3.88 -15.04 -11.10
CA ILE A 306 3.38 -14.88 -9.71
C ILE A 306 3.86 -13.52 -9.16
N VAL A 307 2.93 -12.74 -8.61
CA VAL A 307 3.25 -11.49 -7.91
C VAL A 307 3.36 -11.75 -6.41
N VAL A 308 4.56 -11.60 -5.85
CA VAL A 308 4.75 -11.65 -4.41
C VAL A 308 4.22 -10.35 -3.80
N ILE A 309 3.28 -10.47 -2.85
CA ILE A 309 2.70 -9.35 -2.13
C ILE A 309 3.22 -9.30 -0.68
N PRO A 310 3.37 -8.09 -0.10
CA PRO A 310 3.86 -7.92 1.27
C PRO A 310 2.74 -8.21 2.29
N CYS A 311 2.13 -9.38 2.15
CA CYS A 311 1.01 -9.84 2.94
C CYS A 311 1.30 -11.27 3.41
N ALA A 312 0.91 -11.56 4.63
CA ALA A 312 1.09 -12.83 5.30
C ALA A 312 -0.25 -13.56 5.53
N SER A 313 -1.38 -12.92 5.20
CA SER A 313 -2.70 -13.55 5.23
C SER A 313 -3.53 -13.23 3.99
N GLU A 314 -4.51 -14.10 3.72
CA GLU A 314 -5.44 -13.91 2.61
C GLU A 314 -6.37 -12.70 2.83
N VAL A 315 -6.73 -12.41 4.08
CA VAL A 315 -7.54 -11.24 4.45
C VAL A 315 -6.78 -9.94 4.13
N SER A 316 -5.47 -9.92 4.36
CA SER A 316 -4.57 -8.83 3.95
C SER A 316 -4.55 -8.64 2.45
N ALA A 317 -4.43 -9.74 1.72
CA ALA A 317 -4.46 -9.71 0.26
C ALA A 317 -5.79 -9.14 -0.23
N GLU A 318 -6.93 -9.50 0.37
CA GLU A 318 -8.22 -8.91 0.03
C GLU A 318 -8.31 -7.41 0.32
N ILE A 319 -7.77 -6.94 1.46
CA ILE A 319 -7.72 -5.50 1.76
C ILE A 319 -6.87 -4.76 0.71
N LEU A 320 -5.70 -5.32 0.36
CA LEU A 320 -4.80 -4.77 -0.65
C LEU A 320 -5.45 -4.74 -2.04
N MET A 321 -6.09 -5.84 -2.44
CA MET A 321 -6.78 -5.95 -3.72
C MET A 321 -8.01 -5.04 -3.78
N ALA A 322 -8.74 -4.87 -2.67
CA ALA A 322 -9.81 -3.88 -2.58
C ALA A 322 -9.30 -2.44 -2.73
N GLY A 323 -8.12 -2.15 -2.19
CA GLY A 323 -7.42 -0.88 -2.37
C GLY A 323 -7.06 -0.64 -3.84
N LEU A 324 -6.51 -1.66 -4.51
CA LEU A 324 -6.19 -1.66 -5.94
C LEU A 324 -7.43 -1.40 -6.80
N ASP A 325 -8.51 -2.14 -6.53
CA ASP A 325 -9.79 -2.02 -7.24
C ASP A 325 -10.61 -0.78 -6.86
N LYS A 326 -10.15 0.02 -5.89
CA LYS A 326 -10.87 1.17 -5.33
C LYS A 326 -12.32 0.81 -4.93
N ARG A 327 -12.44 -0.27 -4.16
CA ARG A 327 -13.70 -0.79 -3.59
C ARG A 327 -13.57 -1.02 -2.08
N ALA A 328 -14.70 -1.29 -1.43
CA ALA A 328 -14.69 -1.83 -0.07
C ALA A 328 -14.10 -3.25 -0.08
N ALA A 329 -13.43 -3.61 1.01
CA ALA A 329 -13.05 -5.01 1.25
C ALA A 329 -14.32 -5.86 1.34
N ASP A 330 -14.27 -7.04 0.75
CA ASP A 330 -15.31 -8.04 0.81
C ASP A 330 -14.79 -9.18 1.68
N PHE A 331 -15.33 -9.33 2.89
CA PHE A 331 -14.97 -10.43 3.77
C PHE A 331 -16.13 -11.41 3.83
N ASP A 332 -15.82 -12.68 3.59
CA ASP A 332 -16.71 -13.78 3.94
C ASP A 332 -16.32 -14.32 5.33
N TYR A 333 -17.17 -15.15 5.91
CA TYR A 333 -16.92 -15.77 7.20
C TYR A 333 -17.20 -17.26 7.15
N GLN A 334 -16.43 -18.01 7.93
CA GLN A 334 -16.68 -19.41 8.16
C GLN A 334 -16.69 -19.69 9.65
N THR A 335 -17.74 -20.34 10.12
CA THR A 335 -17.76 -20.96 11.45
C THR A 335 -17.03 -22.30 11.36
N LEU A 336 -15.94 -22.43 12.10
CA LEU A 336 -15.22 -23.70 12.25
C LEU A 336 -16.03 -24.65 13.14
N GLY A 337 -15.77 -25.95 13.05
CA GLY A 337 -16.40 -26.96 13.91
C GLY A 337 -16.18 -26.73 15.42
N SER A 338 -15.19 -25.91 15.80
CA SER A 338 -14.94 -25.47 17.18
C SER A 338 -15.88 -24.34 17.65
N GLY A 339 -16.77 -23.83 16.80
CA GLY A 339 -17.57 -22.62 17.05
C GLY A 339 -16.82 -21.31 16.81
N GLN A 340 -15.50 -21.36 16.54
CA GLN A 340 -14.71 -20.18 16.23
C GLN A 340 -15.04 -19.68 14.82
N THR A 341 -15.33 -18.37 14.70
CA THR A 341 -15.56 -17.74 13.39
C THR A 341 -14.25 -17.17 12.85
N THR A 342 -13.93 -17.45 11.59
CA THR A 342 -12.77 -16.92 10.90
C THR A 342 -13.19 -16.11 9.67
N LEU A 343 -12.53 -14.97 9.47
CA LEU A 343 -12.64 -14.19 8.23
C LEU A 343 -11.96 -14.96 7.11
N ARG A 344 -12.59 -14.92 5.94
CA ARG A 344 -12.02 -15.36 4.68
C ARG A 344 -12.11 -14.20 3.68
N PRO A 345 -11.20 -14.14 2.71
CA PRO A 345 -11.39 -13.28 1.55
C PRO A 345 -12.77 -13.53 0.93
N GLY A 346 -13.42 -12.46 0.47
CA GLY A 346 -14.73 -12.52 -0.16
C GLY A 346 -14.67 -13.02 -1.60
N LYS A 347 -15.65 -12.58 -2.40
CA LYS A 347 -15.94 -13.20 -3.72
C LYS A 347 -14.84 -13.03 -4.78
N TYR A 348 -13.86 -12.16 -4.57
CA TYR A 348 -12.82 -11.85 -5.58
C TYR A 348 -11.58 -12.73 -5.44
N CYS A 349 -11.31 -13.23 -4.23
CA CYS A 349 -10.34 -14.30 -4.06
C CYS A 349 -10.98 -15.59 -4.53
N LEU A 350 -10.41 -16.17 -5.58
CA LEU A 350 -10.84 -17.46 -6.06
C LEU A 350 -10.35 -18.53 -5.08
N PRO A 351 -11.19 -19.52 -4.74
CA PRO A 351 -10.73 -20.68 -3.99
C PRO A 351 -9.67 -21.42 -4.81
N LEU A 352 -8.74 -22.09 -4.13
CA LEU A 352 -7.85 -22.98 -4.84
C LEU A 352 -8.67 -24.09 -5.54
N PRO A 353 -8.20 -24.61 -6.69
CA PRO A 353 -8.93 -25.65 -7.44
C PRO A 353 -9.29 -26.85 -6.56
N PRO A 354 -10.36 -27.61 -6.80
CA PRO A 354 -10.79 -28.72 -5.94
C PRO A 354 -9.69 -29.75 -5.64
N GLU A 355 -8.81 -29.98 -6.61
CA GLU A 355 -7.66 -30.89 -6.49
C GLU A 355 -6.60 -30.35 -5.53
N SER A 356 -6.65 -29.05 -5.17
CA SER A 356 -5.71 -28.37 -4.26
C SER A 356 -5.77 -28.84 -2.81
N GLY A 357 -6.75 -29.70 -2.51
CA GLY A 357 -6.99 -30.22 -1.17
C GLY A 357 -7.68 -29.25 -0.21
N ILE A 358 -8.30 -28.16 -0.69
CA ILE A 358 -8.92 -27.16 0.21
C ILE A 358 -10.38 -26.87 -0.13
N ALA A 359 -11.23 -27.81 0.28
CA ALA A 359 -12.52 -27.53 0.89
C ALA A 359 -12.75 -28.51 2.06
N GLY A 360 -12.04 -28.33 3.19
CA GLY A 360 -12.50 -28.83 4.49
C GLY A 360 -11.85 -30.08 5.12
N VAL A 361 -10.71 -30.60 4.66
CA VAL A 361 -10.11 -31.82 5.28
C VAL A 361 -8.62 -31.63 5.59
N GLY A 362 -8.32 -31.29 6.86
CA GLY A 362 -6.99 -30.90 7.33
C GLY A 362 -5.99 -32.01 7.65
N SER A 363 -6.03 -33.20 7.03
CA SER A 363 -5.16 -34.31 7.45
C SER A 363 -4.36 -35.04 6.35
N TYR A 364 -4.43 -34.64 5.08
CA TYR A 364 -3.75 -35.38 3.98
C TYR A 364 -2.85 -34.52 3.06
N LEU A 365 -2.63 -33.25 3.41
CA LEU A 365 -2.06 -32.23 2.50
C LEU A 365 -0.63 -32.47 2.00
N LYS A 366 0.19 -33.30 2.64
CA LYS A 366 1.57 -33.52 2.18
C LYS A 366 1.69 -34.34 0.89
N ASP A 367 0.72 -35.22 0.63
CA ASP A 367 0.73 -36.05 -0.58
C ASP A 367 -0.06 -35.39 -1.73
N THR A 368 -1.01 -34.50 -1.42
CA THR A 368 -1.86 -33.81 -2.41
C THR A 368 -1.12 -32.69 -3.15
N GLU A 369 -0.28 -31.90 -2.48
CA GLU A 369 0.59 -30.88 -3.13
C GLU A 369 1.58 -31.49 -4.12
N LEU A 370 1.97 -32.75 -3.90
CA LEU A 370 2.81 -33.53 -4.81
C LEU A 370 2.02 -34.06 -6.02
N ASP A 371 0.75 -34.41 -5.82
CA ASP A 371 -0.16 -35.00 -6.80
C ASP A 371 -0.79 -33.95 -7.73
N LEU A 372 -1.14 -32.77 -7.21
CA LEU A 372 -1.64 -31.61 -7.96
C LEU A 372 -0.75 -31.22 -9.14
N ALA A 373 0.54 -30.97 -8.86
CA ALA A 373 1.48 -30.54 -9.89
C ALA A 373 1.71 -31.62 -10.98
N GLN A 374 1.39 -32.89 -10.69
CA GLN A 374 1.46 -34.00 -11.64
C GLN A 374 0.12 -34.28 -12.35
N LYS A 375 -1.03 -33.87 -11.78
CA LYS A 375 -2.38 -34.25 -12.23
C LYS A 375 -3.32 -33.09 -12.62
N MET A 376 -2.93 -31.83 -12.49
CA MET A 376 -3.80 -30.69 -12.83
C MET A 376 -4.18 -30.66 -14.32
N GLY A 377 -5.21 -31.42 -14.69
CA GLY A 377 -5.91 -31.23 -15.95
C GLY A 377 -6.48 -29.83 -15.94
N LEU A 378 -6.08 -29.01 -16.91
CA LEU A 378 -6.63 -27.65 -17.09
C LEU A 378 -8.16 -27.68 -17.15
N ASP A 379 -8.73 -28.81 -17.59
CA ASP A 379 -10.16 -29.10 -17.63
C ASP A 379 -10.87 -28.89 -16.29
N THR A 380 -10.30 -29.29 -15.15
CA THR A 380 -10.93 -29.11 -13.82
C THR A 380 -10.96 -27.63 -13.42
N ILE A 381 -9.91 -26.88 -13.77
CA ILE A 381 -9.84 -25.43 -13.53
C ILE A 381 -10.86 -24.73 -14.41
N ASP A 382 -10.89 -25.07 -15.69
CA ASP A 382 -11.84 -24.52 -16.64
C ASP A 382 -13.28 -24.79 -16.20
N GLU A 383 -13.60 -26.00 -15.73
CA GLU A 383 -14.90 -26.34 -15.18
C GLU A 383 -15.26 -25.50 -13.94
N THR A 384 -14.31 -25.35 -13.00
CA THR A 384 -14.52 -24.54 -11.79
C THR A 384 -14.79 -23.07 -12.13
N LEU A 385 -14.00 -22.50 -13.04
CA LEU A 385 -14.18 -21.12 -13.48
C LEU A 385 -15.46 -20.96 -14.30
N PHE A 386 -15.78 -21.92 -15.17
CA PHE A 386 -16.99 -21.92 -15.99
C PHE A 386 -18.26 -21.92 -15.14
N HIS A 387 -18.33 -22.76 -14.11
CA HIS A 387 -19.44 -22.74 -13.16
C HIS A 387 -19.54 -21.43 -12.39
N ARG A 388 -18.42 -20.74 -12.16
CA ARG A 388 -18.40 -19.49 -11.42
C ARG A 388 -18.81 -18.28 -12.26
N PHE A 389 -18.37 -18.23 -13.53
CA PHE A 389 -18.50 -17.04 -14.38
C PHE A 389 -19.60 -17.15 -15.43
N VAL A 390 -19.79 -18.34 -16.02
CA VAL A 390 -20.69 -18.52 -17.16
C VAL A 390 -22.00 -19.20 -16.73
N ASN A 391 -21.91 -20.28 -15.93
CA ASN A 391 -23.05 -21.02 -15.39
C ASN A 391 -24.08 -21.49 -16.45
N GLU A 392 -23.62 -21.87 -17.65
CA GLU A 392 -24.45 -22.45 -18.72
C GLU A 392 -24.41 -23.99 -18.73
N GLN A 393 -25.41 -24.63 -19.34
CA GLN A 393 -25.49 -26.10 -19.44
C GLN A 393 -25.20 -26.57 -20.87
N GLY A 394 -24.62 -27.77 -21.01
CA GLY A 394 -24.43 -28.42 -22.31
C GLY A 394 -23.25 -27.90 -23.14
N VAL A 395 -22.38 -27.07 -22.56
CA VAL A 395 -21.16 -26.58 -23.20
C VAL A 395 -20.06 -27.64 -23.17
N ASP A 396 -19.43 -27.87 -24.32
CA ASP A 396 -18.31 -28.80 -24.46
C ASP A 396 -17.09 -28.34 -23.63
N ALA A 397 -16.35 -29.30 -23.06
CA ALA A 397 -15.20 -29.00 -22.21
C ALA A 397 -14.14 -28.14 -22.93
N GLN A 398 -13.96 -28.31 -24.24
CA GLN A 398 -13.01 -27.53 -25.03
C GLN A 398 -13.47 -26.07 -25.22
N GLU A 399 -14.76 -25.78 -25.15
CA GLU A 399 -15.32 -24.43 -25.32
C GLU A 399 -15.40 -23.65 -24.00
N ARG A 400 -15.46 -24.34 -22.85
CA ARG A 400 -15.59 -23.72 -21.52
C ARG A 400 -14.51 -22.66 -21.25
N HIS A 401 -13.25 -22.95 -21.60
CA HIS A 401 -12.16 -22.02 -21.34
C HIS A 401 -12.26 -20.74 -22.18
N LEU A 402 -12.78 -20.82 -23.41
CA LEU A 402 -13.00 -19.65 -24.26
C LEU A 402 -14.08 -18.76 -23.67
N LEU A 403 -15.20 -19.34 -23.23
CA LEU A 403 -16.29 -18.59 -22.61
C LEU A 403 -15.87 -17.94 -21.28
N VAL A 404 -15.09 -18.65 -20.45
CA VAL A 404 -14.52 -18.08 -19.23
C VAL A 404 -13.60 -16.90 -19.56
N LYS A 405 -12.75 -17.05 -20.58
CA LYS A 405 -11.84 -15.99 -21.01
C LYS A 405 -12.61 -14.76 -21.51
N ASP A 406 -13.60 -14.96 -22.37
CA ASP A 406 -14.42 -13.88 -22.92
C ASP A 406 -15.17 -13.13 -21.80
N GLU A 407 -15.72 -13.86 -20.81
CA GLU A 407 -16.40 -13.25 -19.66
C GLU A 407 -15.42 -12.47 -18.77
N LEU A 408 -14.23 -13.02 -18.49
CA LEU A 408 -13.20 -12.31 -17.72
C LEU A 408 -12.73 -11.05 -18.44
N GLU A 409 -12.55 -11.10 -19.77
CA GLU A 409 -12.20 -9.95 -20.59
C GLU A 409 -13.31 -8.90 -20.58
N PHE A 410 -14.58 -9.33 -20.69
CA PHE A 410 -15.74 -8.47 -20.55
C PHE A 410 -15.78 -7.76 -19.19
N LEU A 411 -15.61 -8.51 -18.09
CA LEU A 411 -15.56 -7.95 -16.73
C LEU A 411 -14.43 -6.92 -16.58
N LYS A 412 -13.25 -7.20 -17.14
CA LYS A 412 -12.12 -6.26 -17.16
C LYS A 412 -12.47 -4.99 -17.93
N ASN A 413 -13.06 -5.11 -19.12
CA ASN A 413 -13.41 -3.97 -19.99
C ASN A 413 -14.52 -3.10 -19.39
N GLU A 414 -15.43 -3.70 -18.61
CA GLU A 414 -16.44 -3.00 -17.82
C GLU A 414 -15.89 -2.32 -16.55
N GLY A 415 -14.57 -2.38 -16.32
CA GLY A 415 -13.92 -1.83 -15.14
C GLY A 415 -14.36 -2.52 -13.84
N LYS A 416 -14.79 -3.79 -13.91
CA LYS A 416 -15.13 -4.57 -12.73
C LYS A 416 -13.86 -4.91 -11.93
N PRO A 417 -14.00 -5.19 -10.62
CA PRO A 417 -12.86 -5.58 -9.80
C PRO A 417 -12.18 -6.84 -10.33
N GLY A 418 -10.86 -6.90 -10.17
CA GLY A 418 -10.07 -8.04 -10.65
C GLY A 418 -10.23 -9.26 -9.76
N TYR A 419 -10.27 -10.43 -10.36
CA TYR A 419 -10.19 -11.70 -9.63
C TYR A 419 -8.73 -12.10 -9.43
N TYR A 420 -8.46 -12.80 -8.34
CA TYR A 420 -7.12 -13.23 -8.02
C TYR A 420 -7.09 -14.57 -7.30
N TRP A 421 -5.97 -15.27 -7.43
CA TRP A 421 -5.65 -16.47 -6.66
C TRP A 421 -4.49 -16.19 -5.72
N ILE A 422 -4.52 -16.83 -4.56
CA ILE A 422 -3.39 -16.83 -3.64
C ILE A 422 -2.75 -18.22 -3.68
N LEU A 423 -1.56 -18.28 -4.28
CA LEU A 423 -0.75 -19.49 -4.36
C LEU A 423 0.12 -19.54 -3.10
N ARG A 424 -0.06 -20.59 -2.28
CA ARG A 424 0.74 -20.80 -1.07
C ARG A 424 2.07 -21.43 -1.46
N THR A 425 3.11 -20.62 -1.62
CA THR A 425 4.48 -21.10 -1.80
C THR A 425 5.08 -21.42 -0.44
N ASP A 426 5.26 -22.70 -0.13
CA ASP A 426 5.99 -23.09 1.09
C ASP A 426 7.51 -22.89 0.91
N GLU A 427 8.21 -22.67 2.02
CA GLU A 427 9.67 -22.43 2.01
C GLU A 427 10.49 -23.68 1.60
N ARG A 428 9.85 -24.86 1.41
CA ARG A 428 10.50 -26.17 1.28
C ARG A 428 10.38 -26.82 -0.11
N GLY A 429 10.38 -26.02 -1.17
CA GLY A 429 10.64 -26.51 -2.53
C GLY A 429 9.45 -26.57 -3.49
N SER A 430 8.27 -26.07 -3.12
CA SER A 430 7.14 -25.93 -4.07
C SER A 430 7.29 -24.78 -5.08
N SER A 431 8.29 -23.90 -4.93
CA SER A 431 8.43 -22.68 -5.72
C SER A 431 8.56 -22.94 -7.23
N GLN A 432 9.33 -23.95 -7.65
CA GLN A 432 9.47 -24.29 -9.08
C GLN A 432 8.17 -24.84 -9.69
N ARG A 433 7.37 -25.56 -8.90
CA ARG A 433 6.13 -26.19 -9.39
C ARG A 433 5.01 -25.18 -9.54
N TRP A 434 4.83 -24.30 -8.55
CA TRP A 434 3.89 -23.18 -8.67
C TRP A 434 4.27 -22.24 -9.80
N SER A 435 5.56 -22.08 -10.09
CA SER A 435 6.02 -21.25 -11.21
C SER A 435 5.58 -21.79 -12.57
N ALA A 436 5.75 -23.11 -12.82
CA ALA A 436 5.33 -23.72 -14.07
C ALA A 436 3.81 -23.64 -14.28
N LEU A 437 3.04 -23.91 -13.23
CA LEU A 437 1.59 -23.76 -13.27
C LEU A 437 1.17 -22.30 -13.49
N ALA A 438 1.79 -21.37 -12.76
CA ALA A 438 1.49 -19.95 -12.90
C ALA A 438 1.77 -19.45 -14.31
N GLU A 439 2.80 -19.98 -14.99
CA GLU A 439 3.07 -19.68 -16.39
C GLU A 439 1.94 -20.16 -17.31
N VAL A 440 1.38 -21.34 -17.07
CA VAL A 440 0.25 -21.85 -17.86
C VAL A 440 -1.02 -21.04 -17.59
N LEU A 441 -1.33 -20.79 -16.31
CA LEU A 441 -2.53 -20.06 -15.90
C LEU A 441 -2.52 -18.60 -16.34
N SER A 442 -1.38 -17.92 -16.26
CA SER A 442 -1.23 -16.55 -16.74
C SER A 442 -1.40 -16.41 -18.25
N LYS A 443 -0.96 -17.41 -19.02
CA LYS A 443 -1.20 -17.47 -20.46
C LYS A 443 -2.66 -17.76 -20.80
N ARG A 444 -3.32 -18.64 -20.02
CA ARG A 444 -4.70 -19.07 -20.27
C ARG A 444 -5.73 -18.04 -19.79
N TYR A 445 -5.49 -17.43 -18.63
CA TYR A 445 -6.37 -16.47 -17.94
C TYR A 445 -5.59 -15.23 -17.49
N PRO A 446 -5.07 -14.41 -18.43
CA PRO A 446 -4.26 -13.24 -18.11
C PRO A 446 -5.01 -12.19 -17.27
N GLU A 447 -6.34 -12.25 -17.18
CA GLU A 447 -7.17 -11.38 -16.36
C GLU A 447 -7.06 -11.69 -14.86
N ILE A 448 -6.83 -12.96 -14.50
CA ILE A 448 -6.71 -13.41 -13.11
C ILE A 448 -5.30 -13.11 -12.60
N LEU A 449 -5.20 -12.43 -11.46
CA LEU A 449 -3.91 -12.14 -10.84
C LEU A 449 -3.45 -13.29 -9.94
N LEU A 450 -2.23 -13.77 -10.12
CA LEU A 450 -1.65 -14.81 -9.29
C LEU A 450 -0.78 -14.17 -8.22
N LEU A 451 -1.17 -14.34 -6.95
CA LEU A 451 -0.51 -13.74 -5.80
C LEU A 451 0.24 -14.81 -5.00
N SER A 452 1.40 -14.45 -4.46
CA SER A 452 2.07 -15.23 -3.41
C SER A 452 2.26 -14.35 -2.16
N LEU A 453 2.01 -14.93 -1.00
CA LEU A 453 2.14 -14.25 0.29
C LEU A 453 3.61 -14.25 0.74
N ASP A 454 4.17 -13.08 1.07
CA ASP A 454 5.47 -13.00 1.73
C ASP A 454 5.33 -13.27 3.24
N THR A 455 5.52 -14.54 3.62
CA THR A 455 5.47 -14.98 5.02
C THR A 455 6.54 -14.33 5.91
N ARG A 456 7.55 -13.65 5.37
CA ARG A 456 8.54 -12.95 6.19
C ARG A 456 7.96 -11.69 6.86
N GLN A 457 6.82 -11.18 6.37
CA GLN A 457 6.10 -10.01 6.91
C GLN A 457 5.22 -10.33 8.15
N LEU A 458 5.23 -11.57 8.66
CA LEU A 458 4.24 -12.10 9.61
C LEU A 458 4.08 -11.33 10.95
N ARG A 459 5.10 -10.64 11.49
CA ARG A 459 5.03 -10.20 12.91
C ARG A 459 4.05 -9.05 13.16
N GLU A 460 4.21 -7.93 12.46
CA GLU A 460 3.36 -6.74 12.64
C GLU A 460 1.95 -7.00 12.10
N GLU A 461 1.91 -7.71 10.97
CA GLU A 461 0.68 -8.07 10.29
C GLU A 461 -0.23 -8.97 11.16
N ARG A 462 0.34 -9.97 11.86
CA ARG A 462 -0.44 -10.84 12.78
C ARG A 462 -1.14 -10.05 13.89
N ARG A 463 -0.52 -8.97 14.39
CA ARG A 463 -1.13 -8.15 15.45
C ARG A 463 -2.35 -7.42 14.91
N PHE A 464 -2.22 -6.81 13.72
CA PHE A 464 -3.32 -6.17 13.02
C PHE A 464 -4.47 -7.15 12.77
N PHE A 465 -4.20 -8.33 12.20
CA PHE A 465 -5.26 -9.29 11.89
C PHE A 465 -5.99 -9.80 13.10
N ARG A 466 -5.29 -10.04 14.21
CA ARG A 466 -5.95 -10.46 15.44
C ARG A 466 -7.01 -9.45 15.85
N MET A 467 -6.68 -8.15 15.82
CA MET A 467 -7.62 -7.08 16.13
C MET A 467 -8.76 -7.00 15.09
N LEU A 468 -8.48 -7.17 13.80
CA LEU A 468 -9.51 -7.14 12.76
C LEU A 468 -10.50 -8.32 12.89
N HIS A 469 -10.00 -9.51 13.22
CA HIS A 469 -10.81 -10.70 13.52
C HIS A 469 -11.67 -10.55 14.76
N GLU A 470 -11.34 -9.65 15.69
CA GLU A 470 -12.17 -9.38 16.87
C GLU A 470 -13.30 -8.39 16.56
N VAL A 471 -13.08 -7.45 15.63
CA VAL A 471 -14.03 -6.38 15.30
C VAL A 471 -15.02 -6.78 14.21
N VAL A 472 -14.55 -7.35 13.09
CA VAL A 472 -15.45 -7.62 11.95
C VAL A 472 -16.53 -8.67 12.27
N PRO A 473 -16.27 -9.79 12.97
CA PRO A 473 -17.27 -10.84 13.18
C PRO A 473 -18.38 -10.54 14.20
N ARG A 474 -18.28 -9.49 15.03
CA ARG A 474 -19.21 -9.26 16.17
C ARG A 474 -20.68 -9.03 15.76
N HIS A 475 -20.95 -8.51 14.57
CA HIS A 475 -22.33 -8.37 14.08
C HIS A 475 -22.96 -9.72 13.66
N LEU A 476 -22.14 -10.76 13.46
CA LEU A 476 -22.59 -12.07 13.00
C LEU A 476 -22.86 -13.04 14.16
N THR A 477 -22.23 -12.86 15.33
CA THR A 477 -22.54 -13.65 16.53
C THR A 477 -23.99 -13.44 17.01
N PHE A 478 -24.58 -12.28 16.71
CA PHE A 478 -26.00 -12.01 16.97
C PHE A 478 -26.96 -12.82 16.08
N LYS A 479 -26.50 -13.47 15.00
CA LYS A 479 -27.35 -14.37 14.20
C LYS A 479 -27.70 -15.69 14.93
N GLY A 480 -27.05 -16.00 16.06
CA GLY A 480 -27.21 -17.27 16.78
C GLY A 480 -28.04 -17.24 18.08
N GLN A 481 -28.67 -16.12 18.43
CA GLN A 481 -29.46 -15.96 19.67
C GLN A 481 -30.96 -15.68 19.45
N ALA A 482 -31.47 -15.92 18.25
CA ALA A 482 -32.90 -15.82 17.95
C ALA A 482 -33.62 -17.16 18.12
#